data_AF-A0A2N4Y6U7-F1
#
_entry.id   AF-A0A2N4Y6U7-F1
#
_cell.length_a   1.000
_cell.length_b   1.000
_cell.length_c   1.000
_cell.angle_alpha   90.00
_cell.angle_beta   90.00
_cell.angle_gamma   90.00
#
_symmetry.space_group_name_H-M   'P 1'
#
loop_
_entity.id
_entity.type
_entity.pdbx_description
1 polymer ?
#
loop_
_entity_poly.entity_id
_entity_poly.type
_entity_poly.pdbx_seq_one_letter_code
_entity_poly.pdbx_strand_id
1 'polypeptide(L)'
;MIFVALIASVAGMVAIAVWAYRHVAPHTDRLPMQWSANGTVNWRAPRLVAIAATPVLMLTLIALIFVFSRHDHAERDMALLWISFIAPALQALHMALVARTVENEE
;
A
#
# COMPACT_ATOMS: atom_id res chain seq x y z
N MET A 1 19.78 -1.58 -12.01
CA MET A 1 18.64 -2.51 -11.87
C MET A 1 17.74 -2.14 -10.70
N ILE A 2 18.29 -1.89 -9.51
CA ILE A 2 17.51 -1.53 -8.30
C ILE A 2 16.55 -0.35 -8.52
N PHE A 3 17.01 0.75 -9.12
CA PHE A 3 16.18 1.91 -9.38
C PHE A 3 15.05 1.64 -10.38
N VAL A 4 15.27 0.75 -11.35
CA VAL A 4 14.22 0.34 -12.31
C VAL A 4 13.14 -0.44 -11.58
N ALA A 5 13.52 -1.38 -10.70
CA ALA A 5 12.58 -2.14 -9.88
C ALA A 5 11.79 -1.20 -8.93
N LEU A 6 12.47 -0.22 -8.33
CA LEU A 6 11.84 0.75 -7.43
C LEU A 6 10.84 1.65 -8.16
N ILE A 7 11.22 2.18 -9.34
CA ILE A 7 10.33 2.99 -10.18
C ILE A 7 9.12 2.17 -10.62
N ALA A 8 9.34 0.93 -11.08
CA ALA A 8 8.26 0.02 -11.48
C ALA A 8 7.32 -0.29 -10.30
N SER A 9 7.88 -0.47 -9.10
CA SER A 9 7.12 -0.70 -7.87
C SER A 9 6.22 0.48 -7.53
N VAL A 10 6.79 1.70 -7.48
CA VAL A 10 6.02 2.93 -7.20
C VAL A 10 4.96 3.17 -8.27
N ALA A 11 5.29 2.96 -9.56
CA ALA A 11 4.32 3.07 -10.63
C ALA A 11 3.18 2.03 -10.49
N GLY A 12 3.50 0.79 -10.10
CA GLY A 12 2.53 -0.25 -9.82
C GLY A 12 1.61 0.11 -8.64
N MET A 13 2.17 0.65 -7.56
CA MET A 13 1.39 1.14 -6.42
C MET A 13 0.43 2.27 -6.81
N VAL A 14 0.87 3.21 -7.64
CA VAL A 14 0.02 4.27 -8.18
C VAL A 14 -1.08 3.69 -9.06
N ALA A 15 -0.76 2.73 -9.93
CA ALA A 15 -1.75 2.06 -10.77
C ALA A 15 -2.82 1.34 -9.93
N ILE A 16 -2.41 0.60 -8.90
CA ILE A 16 -3.32 -0.07 -7.95
C ILE A 16 -4.19 0.96 -7.23
N ALA A 17 -3.62 2.07 -6.77
CA ALA A 17 -4.37 3.12 -6.08
C ALA A 17 -5.43 3.77 -7.00
N VAL A 18 -5.06 4.09 -8.24
CA VAL A 18 -5.98 4.65 -9.24
C VAL A 18 -7.07 3.64 -9.61
N TRP A 19 -6.72 2.37 -9.77
CA TRP A 19 -7.69 1.31 -10.04
C TRP A 19 -8.66 1.14 -8.86
N ALA A 20 -8.16 1.10 -7.63
CA ALA A 20 -8.95 0.97 -6.41
C ALA A 20 -9.88 2.16 -6.21
N TYR A 21 -9.41 3.38 -6.49
CA TYR A 21 -10.25 4.59 -6.45
C TYR A 21 -11.42 4.56 -7.45
N ARG A 22 -11.36 3.74 -8.50
CA ARG A 22 -12.47 3.59 -9.43
C ARG A 22 -13.35 2.37 -9.15
N HIS A 23 -12.77 1.27 -8.70
CA HIS A 23 -13.48 -0.02 -8.63
C HIS A 23 -13.77 -0.51 -7.21
N VAL A 24 -12.99 -0.09 -6.21
CA VAL A 24 -13.20 -0.52 -4.83
C VAL A 24 -14.19 0.44 -4.16
N ALA A 25 -15.39 -0.10 -3.88
CA ALA A 25 -16.47 0.55 -3.15
C ALA A 25 -16.70 2.01 -3.61
N PRO A 26 -17.07 2.24 -4.89
CA PRO A 26 -17.15 3.58 -5.47
C PRO A 26 -18.18 4.49 -4.80
N HIS A 27 -19.18 3.91 -4.15
CA HIS A 27 -20.28 4.61 -3.51
C HIS A 27 -20.11 4.79 -1.99
N THR A 28 -18.97 4.35 -1.42
CA THR A 28 -18.72 4.43 0.01
C THR A 28 -17.72 5.53 0.35
N ASP A 29 -18.12 6.49 1.20
CA ASP A 29 -17.25 7.62 1.60
C ASP A 29 -16.08 7.21 2.52
N ARG A 30 -16.25 6.11 3.27
CA ARG A 30 -15.29 5.65 4.28
C ARG A 30 -14.97 4.17 4.14
N LEU A 31 -13.70 3.87 3.91
CA LEU A 31 -13.21 2.51 3.72
C LEU A 31 -12.66 1.92 5.02
N PRO A 32 -12.83 0.61 5.25
CA PRO A 32 -12.17 -0.09 6.35
C PRO A 32 -10.65 -0.02 6.22
N MET A 33 -9.98 0.18 7.35
CA MET A 33 -8.52 0.26 7.46
C MET A 33 -7.94 -0.81 8.35
N GLN A 34 -8.74 -1.30 9.31
CA GLN A 34 -8.31 -2.29 10.28
C GLN A 34 -9.46 -3.23 10.62
N TRP A 35 -9.11 -4.50 10.81
CA TRP A 35 -10.00 -5.57 11.18
C TRP A 35 -9.50 -6.23 12.47
N SER A 36 -10.42 -6.72 13.29
CA SER A 36 -10.08 -7.58 14.41
C SER A 36 -9.81 -9.01 13.93
N ALA A 37 -9.34 -9.88 14.84
CA ALA A 37 -9.10 -11.29 14.53
C ALA A 37 -10.37 -12.07 14.13
N ASN A 38 -11.57 -11.58 14.48
CA ASN A 38 -12.84 -12.18 14.10
C ASN A 38 -13.44 -11.56 12.81
N GLY A 39 -12.73 -10.62 12.17
CA GLY A 39 -13.13 -9.99 10.92
C GLY A 39 -13.96 -8.71 11.08
N THR A 40 -14.26 -8.26 12.30
CA THR A 40 -14.99 -6.99 12.49
C THR A 40 -14.12 -5.79 12.14
N VAL A 41 -14.69 -4.82 11.40
CA VAL A 41 -14.01 -3.55 11.11
C VAL A 41 -13.91 -2.71 12.37
N ASN A 42 -12.67 -2.42 12.79
CA ASN A 42 -12.41 -1.60 13.98
C ASN A 42 -12.25 -0.12 13.65
N TRP A 43 -11.77 0.18 12.44
CA TRP A 43 -11.47 1.55 12.04
C TRP A 43 -11.72 1.77 10.55
N ARG A 44 -12.30 2.94 10.24
CA ARG A 44 -12.55 3.41 8.87
C ARG A 44 -11.98 4.81 8.65
N ALA A 45 -11.38 5.03 7.49
CA ALA A 45 -10.84 6.32 7.07
C ALA A 45 -11.58 6.86 5.84
N PRO A 46 -11.54 8.19 5.59
CA PRO A 46 -12.02 8.75 4.33
C PRO A 46 -11.36 8.07 3.14
N ARG A 47 -12.11 7.87 2.07
CA ARG A 47 -11.71 7.07 0.90
C ARG A 47 -10.34 7.44 0.33
N LEU A 48 -10.08 8.74 0.14
CA LEU A 48 -8.78 9.23 -0.35
C LEU A 48 -7.63 8.87 0.59
N VAL A 49 -7.86 9.02 1.91
CA VAL A 49 -6.86 8.69 2.93
C VAL A 49 -6.58 7.19 2.93
N ALA A 50 -7.61 6.37 2.87
CA ALA A 50 -7.48 4.92 2.88
C ALA A 50 -6.68 4.37 1.69
N ILE A 51 -6.94 4.91 0.49
CA ILE A 51 -6.25 4.50 -0.74
C ILE A 51 -4.81 5.02 -0.78
N ALA A 52 -4.57 6.24 -0.32
CA ALA A 52 -3.24 6.85 -0.32
C ALA A 52 -2.34 6.37 0.82
N ALA A 53 -2.90 5.79 1.89
CA ALA A 53 -2.17 5.39 3.09
C ALA A 53 -0.99 4.46 2.77
N THR A 54 -1.22 3.37 2.03
CA THR A 54 -0.15 2.40 1.72
C THR A 54 0.93 2.98 0.81
N PRO A 55 0.62 3.66 -0.32
CA PRO A 55 1.62 4.38 -1.11
C PRO A 55 2.47 5.36 -0.28
N VAL A 56 1.84 6.18 0.56
CA VAL A 56 2.55 7.18 1.37
C VAL A 56 3.44 6.51 2.42
N LEU A 57 2.95 5.45 3.09
CA LEU A 57 3.73 4.67 4.05
C LEU A 57 4.97 4.07 3.38
N MET A 58 4.81 3.46 2.20
CA MET A 58 5.92 2.81 1.51
C MET A 58 6.94 3.82 0.98
N LEU A 59 6.50 4.97 0.46
CA LEU A 59 7.40 6.07 0.10
C LEU A 59 8.18 6.59 1.31
N THR A 60 7.52 6.69 2.47
CA THR A 60 8.18 7.07 3.72
C THR A 60 9.25 6.06 4.11
N LEU A 61 8.93 4.75 4.06
CA LEU A 61 9.91 3.69 4.36
C LEU A 61 11.10 3.70 3.37
N ILE A 62 10.84 3.92 2.07
CA ILE A 62 11.90 4.07 1.06
C ILE A 62 12.82 5.24 1.45
N ALA A 63 12.27 6.40 1.82
CA ALA A 63 13.06 7.55 2.26
C ALA A 63 13.89 7.24 3.52
N LEU A 64 13.30 6.55 4.50
CA LEU A 64 14.01 6.13 5.70
C LEU A 64 15.17 5.17 5.39
N ILE A 65 15.00 4.22 4.46
CA ILE A 65 16.07 3.32 4.01
C ILE A 65 17.24 4.13 3.43
N PHE A 66 16.97 5.15 2.61
CA PHE A 66 18.02 6.02 2.08
C PHE A 66 18.75 6.81 3.18
N VAL A 67 18.04 7.26 4.21
CA VAL A 67 18.63 8.04 5.32
C VAL A 67 19.47 7.16 6.23
N PHE A 68 18.95 6.01 6.66
CA PHE A 68 19.59 5.17 7.67
C PHE A 68 20.70 4.27 7.09
N SER A 69 20.55 3.77 5.86
CA SER A 69 21.55 2.92 5.20
C SER A 69 22.46 3.72 4.25
N ARG A 70 22.70 5.01 4.56
CA ARG A 70 23.48 5.91 3.69
C ARG A 70 24.93 5.49 3.47
N HIS A 71 25.52 4.76 4.43
CA HIS A 71 26.92 4.32 4.39
C HIS A 71 27.09 2.85 4.00
N ASP A 72 26.02 2.06 4.04
CA ASP A 72 26.02 0.66 3.61
C ASP A 72 25.13 0.49 2.38
N HIS A 73 25.76 0.56 1.21
CA HIS A 73 25.04 0.45 -0.06
C HIS A 73 24.52 -0.97 -0.32
N ALA A 74 25.15 -2.01 0.23
CA ALA A 74 24.71 -3.38 0.03
C ALA A 74 23.42 -3.66 0.82
N GLU A 75 23.39 -3.25 2.09
CA GLU A 75 22.19 -3.33 2.93
C GLU A 75 21.04 -2.50 2.34
N ARG A 76 21.35 -1.26 1.92
CA ARG A 76 20.38 -0.37 1.29
C ARG A 76 19.77 -1.00 0.03
N ASP A 77 20.60 -1.49 -0.87
CA ASP A 77 20.13 -2.04 -2.14
C ASP A 77 19.33 -3.34 -1.92
N MET A 78 19.70 -4.16 -0.93
CA MET A 78 18.90 -5.33 -0.54
C MET A 78 17.53 -4.92 0.01
N ALA A 79 17.48 -3.94 0.91
CA ALA A 79 16.22 -3.44 1.48
C ALA A 79 15.32 -2.81 0.41
N LEU A 80 15.89 -2.00 -0.50
CA LEU A 80 15.17 -1.41 -1.63
C LEU A 80 14.64 -2.47 -2.60
N LEU A 81 15.34 -3.60 -2.75
CA LEU A 81 14.90 -4.68 -3.62
C LEU A 81 13.67 -5.36 -3.02
N TRP A 82 13.75 -5.75 -1.74
CA TRP A 82 12.64 -6.39 -1.04
C TRP A 82 11.39 -5.51 -0.98
N ILE A 83 11.55 -4.23 -0.61
CA ILE A 83 10.41 -3.31 -0.53
C ILE A 83 9.75 -3.12 -1.90
N SER A 84 10.53 -3.16 -3.00
CA SER A 84 9.99 -3.04 -4.37
C SER A 84 8.99 -4.14 -4.72
N PHE A 85 9.14 -5.34 -4.14
CA PHE A 85 8.19 -6.45 -4.34
C PHE A 85 7.08 -6.47 -3.30
N ILE A 86 7.42 -6.26 -2.03
CA ILE A 86 6.48 -6.38 -0.91
C ILE A 86 5.44 -5.24 -0.92
N ALA A 87 5.86 -4.01 -1.21
CA ALA A 87 5.00 -2.83 -1.17
C ALA A 87 3.75 -2.93 -2.08
N PRO A 88 3.87 -3.21 -3.39
CA PRO A 88 2.71 -3.34 -4.26
C PRO A 88 1.86 -4.58 -3.91
N ALA A 89 2.49 -5.68 -3.49
CA ALA A 89 1.77 -6.89 -3.07
C ALA A 89 0.90 -6.64 -1.84
N LEU A 90 1.44 -5.99 -0.81
CA LEU A 90 0.69 -5.61 0.39
C LEU A 90 -0.43 -4.61 0.08
N GLN A 91 -0.18 -3.64 -0.80
CA GLN A 91 -1.23 -2.70 -1.21
C GLN A 91 -2.36 -3.41 -1.95
N ALA A 92 -2.05 -4.31 -2.89
CA ALA A 92 -3.05 -5.08 -3.60
C ALA A 92 -3.86 -5.96 -2.64
N LEU A 93 -3.20 -6.67 -1.73
CA LEU A 93 -3.85 -7.47 -0.70
C LEU A 93 -4.77 -6.63 0.18
N HIS A 94 -4.30 -5.48 0.66
CA HIS A 94 -5.10 -4.59 1.49
C HIS A 94 -6.36 -4.12 0.73
N MET A 95 -6.22 -3.68 -0.53
CA MET A 95 -7.38 -3.26 -1.32
C MET A 95 -8.35 -4.41 -1.62
N ALA A 96 -7.85 -5.63 -1.81
CA ALA A 96 -8.70 -6.81 -1.97
C ALA A 96 -9.51 -7.12 -0.70
N LEU A 97 -8.89 -6.99 0.49
CA LEU A 97 -9.60 -7.14 1.76
C LEU A 97 -10.64 -6.05 1.98
N VAL A 98 -10.34 -4.81 1.59
CA VAL A 98 -11.31 -3.70 1.60
C VAL A 98 -12.50 -4.01 0.71
N ALA A 99 -12.27 -4.40 -0.55
CA ALA A 99 -13.34 -4.75 -1.49
C ALA A 99 -14.23 -5.86 -0.94
N ARG A 100 -13.62 -6.96 -0.49
CA ARG A 100 -14.35 -8.10 0.10
C ARG A 100 -15.16 -7.70 1.34
N THR A 101 -14.64 -6.80 2.17
CA THR A 101 -15.34 -6.37 3.38
C THR A 101 -16.58 -5.57 3.03
N VAL A 102 -16.47 -4.65 2.07
CA VAL A 102 -17.61 -3.84 1.63
C VAL A 102 -18.66 -4.71 0.91
N GLU A 103 -18.24 -5.63 0.04
CA GLU A 103 -19.16 -6.57 -0.64
C GLU A 103 -19.97 -7.44 0.33
N ASN A 104 -19.41 -7.80 1.50
CA ASN A 104 -20.13 -8.58 2.51
C ASN A 104 -21.07 -7.74 3.39
N GLU A 105 -20.97 -6.41 3.32
CA GLU A 105 -21.83 -5.47 4.07
C GLU A 105 -23.03 -4.98 3.27
N GLU A 106 -23.02 -5.16 1.94
CA GLU A 106 -24.14 -4.93 1.02
C GLU A 106 -25.10 -6.12 0.97
#